data_AF-A0A3C0TKK5-F1
#
_entry.id   AF-A0A3C0TKK5-F1
#
_cell.length_a   1.000
_cell.length_b   1.000
_cell.length_c   1.000
_cell.angle_alpha   90.00
_cell.angle_beta   90.00
_cell.angle_gamma   90.00
#
_symmetry.space_group_name_H-M   'P 1'
#
loop_
_entity.id
_entity.type
_entity.pdbx_description
1 polymer ?
#
loop_
_entity_poly.entity_id
_entity_poly.type
_entity_poly.pdbx_seq_one_letter_code
_entity_poly.pdbx_strand_id
1 'polypeptide(L)'
;MTDEISFTEEEMQELKKAFFDEAYEILQSLGKEMENLEAEREQEDALKKIQRFYHTIKGNARAMGFTNLSTLSLNAEALLKAIQETPRDVDQDLRELMSAINDSLLQYLDGHHSGSEVQLDEGLVGRIEAYRDPSGGSATKT
;
A
#
# COMPACT_ATOMS: atom_id res chain seq x y z
N MET A 1 -13.26 10.91 35.75
CA MET A 1 -12.16 9.93 35.88
C MET A 1 -12.29 9.06 34.66
N THR A 2 -11.62 9.43 33.58
CA THR A 2 -11.65 8.63 32.35
C THR A 2 -10.77 7.44 32.65
N ASP A 3 -11.35 6.24 32.73
CA ASP A 3 -10.55 5.02 32.79
C ASP A 3 -9.68 5.00 31.53
N GLU A 4 -8.38 5.12 31.75
CA GLU A 4 -7.37 5.01 30.71
C GLU A 4 -7.41 3.54 30.27
N ILE A 5 -7.98 3.27 29.10
CA ILE A 5 -7.98 1.92 28.53
C ILE A 5 -6.53 1.59 28.18
N SER A 6 -5.83 0.98 29.13
CA SER A 6 -4.49 0.43 28.94
C SER A 6 -4.64 -1.04 28.57
N PHE A 7 -4.18 -1.41 27.37
CA PHE A 7 -4.02 -2.81 27.00
C PHE A 7 -2.88 -3.42 27.81
N THR A 8 -3.04 -4.68 28.19
CA THR A 8 -1.94 -5.51 28.69
C THR A 8 -0.98 -5.85 27.55
N GLU A 9 0.24 -6.26 27.91
CA GLU A 9 1.22 -6.71 26.91
C GLU A 9 0.70 -7.92 26.11
N GLU A 10 0.02 -8.87 26.76
CA GLU A 10 -0.56 -10.04 26.09
C GLU A 10 -1.64 -9.64 25.07
N GLU A 11 -2.54 -8.72 25.43
CA GLU A 11 -3.55 -8.19 24.51
C GLU A 11 -2.91 -7.45 23.32
N MET A 12 -1.83 -6.70 23.56
CA MET A 12 -1.09 -6.02 22.49
C MET A 12 -0.44 -7.02 21.52
N GLN A 13 0.08 -8.13 22.03
CA GLN A 13 0.67 -9.18 21.18
C GLN A 13 -0.41 -9.89 20.34
N GLU A 14 -1.57 -10.19 20.91
CA GLU A 14 -2.70 -10.76 20.15
C GLU A 14 -3.22 -9.81 19.07
N LEU A 15 -3.33 -8.50 19.38
CA LEU A 15 -3.70 -7.48 18.40
C LEU A 15 -2.68 -7.40 17.25
N LYS A 16 -1.38 -7.43 17.56
CA LYS A 16 -0.32 -7.44 16.54
C LYS A 16 -0.39 -8.70 15.68
N LYS A 17 -0.59 -9.88 16.29
CA LYS A 17 -0.73 -11.14 15.57
C LYS A 17 -1.91 -11.09 14.61
N ALA A 18 -3.08 -10.68 15.09
CA ALA A 18 -4.27 -10.54 14.26
C ALA A 18 -4.05 -9.55 13.10
N PHE A 19 -3.39 -8.43 13.37
CA PHE A 19 -3.00 -7.48 12.33
C PHE A 19 -2.14 -8.11 11.24
N PHE A 20 -1.08 -8.85 11.60
CA PHE A 20 -0.20 -9.47 10.60
C PHE A 20 -0.94 -10.52 9.77
N ASP A 21 -1.71 -11.40 10.41
CA ASP A 21 -2.50 -12.43 9.73
C ASP A 21 -3.46 -11.79 8.70
N GLU A 22 -4.21 -10.77 9.09
CA GLU A 22 -5.14 -10.05 8.21
C GLU A 22 -4.39 -9.30 7.08
N ALA A 23 -3.28 -8.64 7.41
CA ALA A 23 -2.51 -7.88 6.43
C ALA A 23 -1.91 -8.80 5.35
N TYR A 24 -1.41 -9.99 5.72
CA TYR A 24 -0.94 -10.98 4.74
C TYR A 24 -2.05 -11.48 3.84
N GLU A 25 -3.23 -11.79 4.40
CA GLU A 25 -4.39 -12.22 3.61
C GLU A 25 -4.84 -11.15 2.61
N ILE A 26 -4.86 -9.89 3.05
CA ILE A 26 -5.20 -8.75 2.18
C ILE A 26 -4.17 -8.59 1.06
N LEU A 27 -2.87 -8.59 1.36
CA LEU A 27 -1.84 -8.39 0.32
C LEU A 27 -1.75 -9.57 -0.65
N GLN A 28 -2.01 -10.79 -0.20
CA GLN A 28 -2.15 -11.94 -1.10
C GLN A 28 -3.37 -11.81 -2.02
N SER A 29 -4.50 -11.34 -1.49
CA SER A 29 -5.72 -11.09 -2.27
C SER A 29 -5.54 -9.94 -3.26
N LEU A 30 -4.80 -8.91 -2.85
CA LEU A 30 -4.41 -7.78 -3.68
C LEU A 30 -3.55 -8.23 -4.87
N GLY A 31 -2.53 -9.07 -4.65
CA GLY A 31 -1.71 -9.62 -5.72
C GLY A 31 -2.53 -10.37 -6.77
N LYS A 32 -3.47 -11.23 -6.33
CA LYS A 32 -4.39 -11.94 -7.24
C LYS A 32 -5.29 -10.99 -8.03
N GLU A 33 -5.73 -9.89 -7.42
CA GLU A 33 -6.54 -8.89 -8.10
C GLU A 33 -5.73 -8.16 -9.19
N MET A 34 -4.45 -7.88 -8.94
CA MET A 34 -3.56 -7.28 -9.94
C MET A 34 -3.32 -8.21 -11.13
N GLU A 35 -3.19 -9.52 -10.90
CA GLU A 35 -3.09 -10.51 -11.99
C GLU A 35 -4.37 -10.55 -12.84
N ASN A 36 -5.55 -10.46 -12.20
CA ASN A 36 -6.84 -10.48 -12.92
C ASN A 36 -7.09 -9.20 -13.74
N LEU A 37 -6.47 -8.07 -13.37
CA LEU A 37 -6.57 -6.80 -14.10
C LEU A 37 -6.12 -6.94 -15.57
N GLU A 38 -5.24 -7.90 -15.90
CA GLU A 38 -4.83 -8.19 -17.28
C GLU A 38 -5.93 -8.87 -18.11
N ALA A 39 -6.84 -9.60 -17.45
CA ALA A 39 -7.84 -10.43 -18.10
C ALA A 39 -9.23 -9.77 -18.18
N GLU A 40 -9.46 -8.68 -17.44
CA GLU A 40 -10.79 -8.09 -17.27
C GLU A 40 -11.12 -6.98 -18.28
N ARG A 41 -12.39 -6.97 -18.72
CA ARG A 41 -12.97 -5.86 -19.51
C ARG A 41 -13.35 -4.65 -18.65
N GLU A 42 -13.35 -4.77 -17.33
CA GLU A 42 -13.90 -3.81 -16.36
C GLU A 42 -12.80 -3.19 -15.47
N GLN A 43 -11.77 -2.62 -16.11
CA GLN A 43 -10.60 -2.02 -15.47
C GLN A 43 -10.94 -1.10 -14.27
N GLU A 44 -11.99 -0.29 -14.39
CA GLU A 44 -12.37 0.67 -13.36
C GLU A 44 -12.77 0.00 -12.03
N ASP A 45 -13.53 -1.10 -12.09
CA ASP A 45 -14.03 -1.78 -10.90
C ASP A 45 -12.92 -2.57 -10.20
N ALA A 46 -12.02 -3.17 -10.97
CA ALA A 46 -10.80 -3.79 -10.45
C ALA A 46 -9.90 -2.75 -9.76
N LEU A 47 -9.65 -1.58 -10.37
CA LEU A 47 -8.87 -0.50 -9.75
C LEU A 47 -9.50 0.02 -8.45
N LYS A 48 -10.83 0.14 -8.39
CA LYS A 48 -11.55 0.49 -7.14
C LYS A 48 -11.38 -0.58 -6.07
N LYS A 49 -11.37 -1.86 -6.44
CA LYS A 49 -11.17 -2.96 -5.49
C LYS A 49 -9.74 -2.98 -4.94
N ILE A 50 -8.74 -2.81 -5.80
CA ILE A 50 -7.34 -2.63 -5.41
C ILE A 50 -7.18 -1.44 -4.46
N GLN A 51 -7.81 -0.29 -4.76
CA GLN A 51 -7.76 0.88 -3.87
C GLN A 51 -8.35 0.60 -2.48
N ARG A 52 -9.43 -0.18 -2.38
CA ARG A 52 -10.02 -0.57 -1.09
C ARG A 52 -9.06 -1.42 -0.25
N PHE A 53 -8.28 -2.32 -0.87
CA PHE A 53 -7.28 -3.10 -0.15
C PHE A 53 -6.20 -2.19 0.46
N TYR A 54 -5.65 -1.24 -0.31
CA TYR A 54 -4.70 -0.26 0.24
C TYR A 54 -5.30 0.59 1.35
N HIS A 55 -6.59 0.93 1.25
CA HIS A 55 -7.29 1.67 2.29
C HIS A 55 -7.35 0.93 3.63
N THR A 56 -7.68 -0.35 3.58
CA THR A 56 -7.71 -1.20 4.76
C THR A 56 -6.32 -1.34 5.37
N ILE A 57 -5.29 -1.66 4.56
CA ILE A 57 -3.91 -1.75 5.06
C ILE A 57 -3.45 -0.43 5.68
N LYS A 58 -3.71 0.71 5.03
CA LYS A 58 -3.34 2.04 5.55
C LYS A 58 -3.95 2.30 6.92
N GLY A 59 -5.24 2.01 7.09
CA GLY A 59 -5.97 2.19 8.34
C GLY A 59 -5.41 1.29 9.44
N ASN A 60 -5.26 0.00 9.15
CA ASN A 60 -4.76 -1.00 10.09
C ASN A 60 -3.31 -0.71 10.51
N ALA A 61 -2.44 -0.38 9.55
CA ALA A 61 -1.05 -0.03 9.82
C ALA A 61 -0.92 1.24 10.67
N ARG A 62 -1.76 2.25 10.42
CA ARG A 62 -1.80 3.48 11.22
C ARG A 62 -2.21 3.19 12.67
N ALA A 63 -3.22 2.33 12.87
CA ALA A 63 -3.67 1.93 14.20
C ALA A 63 -2.58 1.20 15.00
N MET A 64 -1.74 0.42 14.31
CA MET A 64 -0.59 -0.30 14.91
C MET A 64 0.70 0.53 15.00
N GLY A 65 0.73 1.75 14.46
CA GLY A 65 1.92 2.62 14.46
C GLY A 65 2.97 2.27 13.39
N PHE A 66 2.67 1.38 12.44
CA PHE A 66 3.57 1.01 11.35
C PHE A 66 3.56 2.08 10.24
N THR A 67 4.36 3.13 10.48
CA THR A 67 4.35 4.35 9.64
C THR A 67 4.76 4.08 8.20
N ASN A 68 5.76 3.24 7.94
CA ASN A 68 6.20 2.88 6.59
C ASN A 68 5.09 2.19 5.76
N LEU A 69 4.38 1.20 6.34
CA LEU A 69 3.24 0.52 5.72
C LEU A 69 2.10 1.50 5.42
N SER A 70 1.79 2.38 6.38
CA SER A 70 0.73 3.39 6.20
C SER A 70 1.09 4.39 5.10
N THR A 71 2.34 4.86 5.06
CA THR A 71 2.83 5.82 4.07
C THR A 71 2.89 5.22 2.67
N LEU A 72 3.40 4.01 2.50
CA LEU A 72 3.43 3.39 1.18
C LEU A 72 2.01 3.10 0.67
N SER A 73 1.11 2.62 1.54
CA SER A 73 -0.30 2.41 1.18
C SER A 73 -1.04 3.70 0.81
N LEU A 74 -0.72 4.82 1.48
CA LEU A 74 -1.23 6.15 1.12
C LEU A 74 -0.76 6.57 -0.28
N ASN A 75 0.51 6.38 -0.60
CA ASN A 75 1.05 6.68 -1.93
C ASN A 75 0.40 5.81 -3.02
N ALA A 76 0.16 4.53 -2.72
CA ALA A 76 -0.55 3.62 -3.61
C ALA A 76 -2.02 4.04 -3.86
N GLU A 77 -2.75 4.45 -2.83
CA GLU A 77 -4.09 5.04 -3.01
C GLU A 77 -4.06 6.28 -3.92
N ALA A 78 -3.07 7.16 -3.74
CA ALA A 78 -2.93 8.38 -4.50
C ALA A 78 -2.59 8.11 -5.98
N LEU A 79 -1.83 7.06 -6.26
CA LEU A 79 -1.58 6.54 -7.60
C LEU A 79 -2.88 6.10 -8.28
N LEU A 80 -3.64 5.21 -7.64
CA LEU A 80 -4.89 4.70 -8.20
C LEU A 80 -5.96 5.79 -8.35
N LYS A 81 -5.98 6.76 -7.44
CA LYS A 81 -6.87 7.92 -7.55
C LYS A 81 -6.55 8.75 -8.79
N ALA A 82 -5.28 9.03 -9.05
CA ALA A 82 -4.88 9.79 -10.24
C ALA A 82 -5.28 9.08 -11.54
N ILE A 83 -5.16 7.74 -11.59
CA ILE A 83 -5.60 6.94 -12.74
C ILE A 83 -7.12 6.98 -12.90
N GLN A 84 -7.89 6.95 -11.82
CA GLN A 84 -9.35 7.08 -11.89
C GLN A 84 -9.80 8.48 -12.31
N GLU A 85 -9.10 9.53 -11.88
CA GLU A 85 -9.42 10.93 -12.24
C GLU A 85 -9.06 11.26 -13.69
N THR A 86 -7.98 10.68 -14.21
CA THR A 86 -7.59 10.76 -15.62
C THR A 86 -7.42 9.34 -16.18
N PRO A 87 -8.52 8.70 -16.61
CA PRO A 87 -8.49 7.33 -17.10
C PRO A 87 -7.48 7.15 -18.22
N ARG A 88 -6.60 6.17 -18.04
CA ARG A 88 -5.65 5.67 -19.02
C ARG A 88 -5.63 4.15 -18.97
N ASP A 89 -5.18 3.53 -20.05
CA ASP A 89 -5.00 2.09 -20.09
C ASP A 89 -3.97 1.66 -19.04
N VAL A 90 -4.22 0.52 -18.39
CA VAL A 90 -3.22 -0.10 -17.51
C VAL A 90 -2.09 -0.66 -18.39
N ASP A 91 -1.03 0.13 -18.50
CA ASP A 91 0.20 -0.23 -19.21
C ASP A 91 1.13 -1.12 -18.37
N GLN A 92 2.21 -1.58 -18.99
CA GLN A 92 3.20 -2.43 -18.34
C GLN A 92 3.88 -1.72 -17.16
N ASP A 93 4.18 -0.44 -17.32
CA ASP A 93 4.85 0.36 -16.29
C ASP A 93 4.00 0.48 -15.02
N LEU A 94 2.69 0.68 -15.15
CA LEU A 94 1.76 0.68 -14.02
C LEU A 94 1.70 -0.67 -13.33
N ARG A 95 1.64 -1.77 -14.11
CA ARG A 95 1.60 -3.13 -13.55
C ARG A 95 2.85 -3.42 -12.73
N GLU A 96 4.02 -3.13 -13.28
CA GLU A 96 5.30 -3.32 -12.58
C GLU A 96 5.39 -2.44 -11.33
N LEU A 97 4.88 -1.20 -11.39
CA LEU A 97 4.83 -0.32 -10.24
C LEU A 97 3.89 -0.86 -9.15
N MET A 98 2.69 -1.32 -9.51
CA MET A 98 1.74 -1.93 -8.58
C MET A 98 2.30 -3.20 -7.92
N SER A 99 2.97 -4.07 -8.69
CA SER A 99 3.65 -5.25 -8.16
C SER A 99 4.74 -4.86 -7.17
N ALA A 100 5.60 -3.90 -7.53
CA ALA A 100 6.68 -3.44 -6.65
C ALA A 100 6.16 -2.84 -5.34
N ILE A 101 5.03 -2.14 -5.37
CA ILE A 101 4.35 -1.66 -4.16
C ILE A 101 3.89 -2.84 -3.30
N ASN A 102 3.21 -3.84 -3.88
CA ASN A 102 2.71 -4.99 -3.14
C ASN A 102 3.86 -5.79 -2.50
N ASP A 103 4.94 -6.03 -3.26
CA ASP A 103 6.14 -6.73 -2.79
C ASP A 103 6.83 -5.98 -1.64
N SER A 104 6.93 -4.65 -1.75
CA SER A 104 7.50 -3.81 -0.69
C SER A 104 6.64 -3.83 0.58
N LEU A 105 5.31 -3.79 0.44
CA LEU A 105 4.40 -3.92 1.59
C LEU A 105 4.54 -5.28 2.29
N LEU A 106 4.67 -6.37 1.53
CA LEU A 106 4.94 -7.70 2.08
C LEU A 106 6.29 -7.73 2.81
N GLN A 107 7.35 -7.18 2.20
CA GLN A 107 8.66 -7.07 2.83
C GLN A 107 8.62 -6.27 4.14
N TYR A 108 7.84 -5.19 4.19
CA TYR A 108 7.68 -4.40 5.40
C TYR A 108 6.93 -5.16 6.49
N LEU A 109 5.90 -5.94 6.14
CA LEU A 109 5.22 -6.81 7.08
C LEU A 109 6.17 -7.86 7.64
N ASP A 110 6.96 -8.54 6.80
CA ASP A 110 7.94 -9.54 7.22
C ASP A 110 8.99 -8.94 8.17
N GLY A 111 9.48 -7.74 7.84
CA GLY A 111 10.42 -7.00 8.67
C GLY A 111 9.84 -6.66 10.05
N HIS A 112 8.63 -6.09 10.11
CA HIS A 112 7.98 -5.79 11.38
C HIS A 112 7.63 -7.05 12.17
N HIS A 113 7.20 -8.12 11.50
CA HIS A 113 6.85 -9.37 12.14
C HIS A 113 8.06 -10.06 12.78
N SER A 114 9.24 -9.96 12.13
CA SER A 114 10.50 -10.48 12.64
C SER A 114 11.21 -9.56 13.65
N GLY A 115 10.68 -8.36 13.89
CA GLY A 115 11.31 -7.35 14.75
C GLY A 115 12.55 -6.67 14.13
N SER A 116 12.67 -6.73 12.81
CA SER A 116 13.74 -6.06 12.05
C SER A 116 13.44 -4.57 11.86
N GLU A 117 14.48 -3.77 11.65
CA GLU A 117 14.31 -2.38 11.23
C GLU A 117 13.79 -2.35 9.79
N VAL A 118 12.71 -1.59 9.56
CA VAL A 118 12.08 -1.44 8.25
C VAL A 118 12.07 0.03 7.86
N GLN A 119 12.67 0.33 6.71
CA GLN A 119 12.73 1.68 6.16
C GLN A 119 11.82 1.78 4.94
N LEU A 120 11.26 2.98 4.73
CA LEU A 120 10.50 3.28 3.52
C LEU A 120 11.45 3.32 2.32
N ASP A 121 11.04 2.70 1.21
CA ASP A 121 11.75 2.77 -0.05
C ASP A 121 11.43 4.11 -0.73
N GLU A 122 12.24 5.11 -0.44
CA GLU A 122 12.14 6.45 -1.03
C GLU A 122 12.27 6.42 -2.57
N GLY A 123 12.99 5.44 -3.12
CA GLY A 123 13.11 5.26 -4.57
C GLY A 123 11.79 4.81 -5.20
N LEU A 124 11.10 3.86 -4.55
CA LEU A 124 9.76 3.44 -4.97
C LEU A 124 8.75 4.59 -4.82
N VAL A 125 8.78 5.33 -3.71
CA VAL A 125 7.92 6.52 -3.53
C VAL A 125 8.13 7.53 -4.66
N GLY A 126 9.38 7.84 -4.98
CA GLY A 126 9.70 8.73 -6.11
C GLY A 126 9.17 8.22 -7.46
N ARG A 127 9.21 6.91 -7.71
CA ARG A 127 8.61 6.30 -8.91
C ARG A 127 7.09 6.47 -8.96
N ILE A 128 6.40 6.31 -7.82
CA ILE A 128 4.95 6.53 -7.71
C ILE A 128 4.61 7.99 -8.03
N GLU A 129 5.34 8.94 -7.45
CA GLU A 129 5.14 10.36 -7.69
C GLU A 129 5.37 10.73 -9.17
N ALA A 130 6.47 10.25 -9.75
CA ALA A 130 6.79 10.48 -11.17
C ALA A 130 5.74 9.90 -12.12
N TYR A 131 5.16 8.74 -11.79
CA TYR A 131 4.10 8.13 -12.61
C TYR A 131 2.78 8.92 -12.54
N ARG A 132 2.50 9.59 -11.41
CA ARG A 132 1.29 10.41 -11.20
C ARG A 132 1.35 11.75 -11.91
N ASP A 133 2.54 12.37 -11.95
CA ASP A 133 2.78 13.63 -12.66
C ASP A 133 4.01 13.54 -13.57
N PRO A 134 3.88 12.96 -14.78
CA PRO A 134 4.98 12.88 -15.73
C PRO A 134 5.47 14.26 -16.22
N SER A 135 4.67 15.31 -16.01
CA SER A 135 4.98 16.71 -16.35
C SER A 135 5.86 17.42 -15.31
N GLY A 136 6.00 16.87 -14.09
CA GLY A 136 6.83 17.43 -13.02
C GLY A 136 8.35 17.33 -13.24
N GLY A 137 8.78 16.63 -14.30
CA GLY A 137 10.19 16.40 -14.66
C GLY A 137 10.85 17.46 -15.53
N SER A 138 10.26 18.65 -15.70
CA SER A 138 10.89 19.77 -16.42
C SER A 138 10.92 21.04 -15.58
N ALA A 139 11.84 21.08 -14.61
CA ALA A 139 12.43 22.33 -14.15
C ALA A 139 13.94 22.15 -14.04
N THR A 140 14.62 22.29 -15.18
CA THR A 140 16.03 22.67 -15.20
C THR A 140 16.19 23.98 -14.43
N LYS A 141 17.05 24.02 -13.42
CA LYS A 141 17.66 25.27 -13.00
C LYS A 141 19.11 25.06 -12.55
N THR A 142 19.98 25.33 -13.53
CA THR A 142 21.30 25.98 -13.48
C THR A 142 22.36 25.41 -12.54
#